data_AF-A0A350D7Y3-F1
#
_entry.id   AF-A0A350D7Y3-F1
#
_cell.length_a   1.000
_cell.length_b   1.000
_cell.length_c   1.000
_cell.angle_alpha   90.00
_cell.angle_beta   90.00
_cell.angle_gamma   90.00
#
_symmetry.space_group_name_H-M   'P 1'
#
loop_
_entity.id
_entity.type
_entity.pdbx_description
1 polymer ?
#
loop_
_entity_poly.entity_id
_entity_poly.type
_entity_poly.pdbx_seq_one_letter_code
_entity_poly.pdbx_strand_id
1 'polypeptide(L)'
;MQKDFKKIKDIPKTQYLPVLPSGKKLGRRLYLKEVLNWLSKSFYISKPIISLTGGIVNNGFTDGDIDIVFLSPKREPQAEFRIYRAFPEEIRNRIHILYPHENNDLSLFTSNMPLYDLKFERRSGDEVFRLFKEINREEPPPLLFDSQDREDKEIHKQAALPEVKKSIDLKKISKDWLNKASYEDLKKLPKGFFSLSDHWRGKSMHGDLRIKQNEYLIGMTLLYQVEGVTKEPVTTLEQAEKLQWEQPRKFYPDMPTNAKIMAEEKATQPLIWLGMVKRVIPKGEVGATKDWPGVFNLYDFGMSYQGTKKPYFDEVWLDGQKFKKKRLVMRVLQVGEEWKEKPAE
;
A
#
# COMPACT_ATOMS: atom_id res chain seq x y z
N MET A 1 6.53 42.05 1.78
CA MET A 1 5.14 41.72 1.39
C MET A 1 4.78 40.33 1.92
N GLN A 2 4.51 40.22 3.22
CA GLN A 2 3.71 39.11 3.75
C GLN A 2 2.26 39.53 3.51
N LYS A 3 1.63 39.00 2.45
CA LYS A 3 0.20 39.16 2.26
C LYS A 3 -0.51 38.09 3.08
N ASP A 4 -1.51 38.55 3.82
CA ASP A 4 -2.39 37.79 4.69
C ASP A 4 -2.87 36.49 4.05
N PHE A 5 -2.42 35.37 4.60
CA PHE A 5 -3.16 34.12 4.47
C PHE A 5 -4.42 34.27 5.31
N LYS A 6 -5.50 34.78 4.70
CA LYS A 6 -6.85 34.62 5.24
C LYS A 6 -7.02 33.15 5.62
N LYS A 7 -7.48 32.91 6.86
CA LYS A 7 -7.74 31.58 7.39
C LYS A 7 -8.62 30.83 6.39
N ILE A 8 -8.13 29.70 5.88
CA ILE A 8 -8.82 28.79 4.96
C ILE A 8 -10.18 28.28 5.52
N LYS A 9 -10.44 28.52 6.81
CA LYS A 9 -11.66 28.11 7.52
C LYS A 9 -12.95 28.78 7.04
N ASP A 10 -12.86 29.85 6.24
CA ASP A 10 -14.04 30.63 5.82
C ASP A 10 -14.46 30.41 4.35
N ILE A 11 -13.89 29.42 3.64
CA ILE A 11 -14.29 29.11 2.26
C ILE A 11 -15.61 28.31 2.29
N PRO A 12 -16.72 28.82 1.71
CA PRO A 12 -18.00 28.14 1.71
C PRO A 12 -17.90 26.77 1.02
N LYS A 13 -18.47 25.72 1.64
CA LYS A 13 -18.51 24.34 1.12
C LYS A 13 -19.10 24.19 -0.29
N THR A 14 -19.87 25.17 -0.75
CA THR A 14 -20.33 25.27 -2.14
C THR A 14 -19.19 25.37 -3.16
N GLN A 15 -17.93 25.55 -2.72
CA GLN A 15 -16.73 25.58 -3.55
C GLN A 15 -15.91 24.27 -3.52
N TYR A 16 -16.36 23.23 -2.80
CA TYR A 16 -15.70 21.92 -2.85
C TYR A 16 -15.97 21.20 -4.17
N LEU A 17 -14.96 20.47 -4.63
CA LEU A 17 -15.04 19.65 -5.84
C LEU A 17 -16.05 18.51 -5.64
N PRO A 18 -17.03 18.35 -6.55
CA PRO A 18 -17.97 17.25 -6.46
C PRO A 18 -17.24 15.91 -6.67
N VAL A 19 -17.55 14.91 -5.84
CA VAL A 19 -17.08 13.54 -6.05
C VAL A 19 -17.80 12.97 -7.27
N LEU A 20 -17.08 12.88 -8.40
CA LEU A 20 -17.65 12.38 -9.64
C LEU A 20 -17.69 10.84 -9.65
N PRO A 21 -18.78 10.21 -10.11
CA PRO A 21 -18.84 8.76 -10.28
C PRO A 21 -17.87 8.31 -11.38
N SER A 22 -16.92 7.44 -11.04
CA SER A 22 -16.00 6.85 -12.00
C SER A 22 -16.56 5.53 -12.57
N GLY A 23 -16.42 5.32 -13.88
CA GLY A 23 -16.65 4.02 -14.53
C GLY A 23 -17.63 4.01 -15.71
N LYS A 24 -17.45 3.03 -16.60
CA LYS A 24 -18.38 2.69 -17.70
C LYS A 24 -19.73 2.25 -17.10
N LYS A 25 -20.86 2.65 -17.69
CA LYS A 25 -22.18 2.18 -17.27
C LYS A 25 -22.29 0.67 -17.49
N LEU A 26 -22.20 -0.11 -16.42
CA LEU A 26 -22.29 -1.58 -16.47
C LEU A 26 -23.70 -2.12 -16.24
N GLY A 27 -24.66 -1.28 -15.83
CA GLY A 27 -26.03 -1.71 -15.53
C GLY A 27 -26.92 -0.58 -15.02
N ARG A 28 -28.01 -0.96 -14.34
CA ARG A 28 -28.93 0.00 -13.68
C ARG A 28 -28.22 0.71 -12.52
N ARG A 29 -28.69 1.92 -12.18
CA ARG A 29 -28.24 2.63 -10.98
C ARG A 29 -28.61 1.80 -9.74
N LEU A 30 -27.65 1.67 -8.82
CA LEU A 30 -27.84 1.04 -7.52
C LEU A 30 -27.77 2.11 -6.43
N TYR A 31 -28.70 2.08 -5.49
CA TYR A 31 -28.70 2.96 -4.32
C TYR A 31 -27.95 2.31 -3.15
N LEU A 32 -27.28 3.11 -2.32
CA LEU A 32 -26.55 2.61 -1.14
C LEU A 32 -27.44 1.72 -0.26
N LYS A 33 -28.69 2.11 -0.03
CA LYS A 33 -29.66 1.33 0.76
C LYS A 33 -29.89 -0.08 0.20
N GLU A 34 -29.91 -0.24 -1.13
CA GLU A 34 -30.06 -1.56 -1.77
C GLU A 34 -28.84 -2.44 -1.48
N VAL A 35 -27.63 -1.89 -1.66
CA VAL A 35 -26.37 -2.61 -1.40
C VAL A 35 -26.25 -3.00 0.07
N LEU A 36 -26.58 -2.09 0.98
CA LEU A 36 -26.53 -2.36 2.42
C LEU A 36 -27.57 -3.41 2.86
N ASN A 37 -28.72 -3.48 2.18
CA ASN A 37 -29.71 -4.53 2.43
C ASN A 37 -29.19 -5.91 1.99
N TRP A 38 -28.42 -5.99 0.90
CA TRP A 38 -27.79 -7.25 0.50
C TRP A 38 -26.69 -7.68 1.48
N LEU A 39 -25.98 -6.73 2.07
CA LEU A 39 -24.96 -6.94 3.10
C LEU A 39 -25.53 -6.86 4.53
N SER A 40 -26.82 -7.19 4.70
CA SER A 40 -27.54 -6.98 5.97
C SER A 40 -27.19 -7.98 7.06
N LYS A 41 -26.59 -9.12 6.71
CA LYS A 41 -26.32 -10.21 7.65
C LYS A 41 -24.84 -10.25 8.04
N SER A 42 -24.58 -10.33 9.33
CA SER A 42 -23.29 -10.81 9.84
C SER A 42 -23.08 -12.24 9.38
N PHE A 43 -21.83 -12.61 9.12
CA PHE A 43 -21.49 -13.98 8.73
C PHE A 43 -20.17 -14.40 9.36
N TYR A 44 -19.95 -15.69 9.44
CA TYR A 44 -18.72 -16.28 9.95
C TYR A 44 -17.82 -16.64 8.79
N ILE A 45 -16.54 -16.34 8.93
CA ILE A 45 -15.49 -16.84 8.03
C ILE A 45 -15.00 -18.19 8.51
N SER A 46 -14.81 -18.36 9.83
CA SER A 46 -14.38 -19.62 10.43
C SER A 46 -14.97 -19.83 11.83
N LYS A 47 -15.23 -21.10 12.17
CA LYS A 47 -15.73 -21.57 13.46
C LYS A 47 -15.08 -22.90 13.89
N PRO A 48 -14.25 -22.93 14.96
CA PRO A 48 -13.56 -21.79 15.56
C PRO A 48 -12.41 -21.27 14.68
N ILE A 49 -11.90 -20.09 14.98
CA ILE A 49 -10.61 -19.60 14.46
C ILE A 49 -9.48 -19.76 15.48
N ILE A 50 -9.79 -19.75 16.77
CA ILE A 50 -8.83 -19.96 17.86
C ILE A 50 -9.41 -20.95 18.86
N SER A 51 -8.61 -21.91 19.29
CA SER A 51 -8.97 -22.90 20.30
C SER A 51 -7.87 -23.05 21.35
N LEU A 52 -8.25 -23.43 22.57
CA LEU A 52 -7.32 -23.94 23.58
C LEU A 52 -7.06 -25.42 23.27
N THR A 53 -5.85 -25.90 23.53
CA THR A 53 -5.52 -27.32 23.35
C THR A 53 -4.54 -27.80 24.43
N GLY A 54 -4.09 -29.06 24.34
CA GLY A 54 -3.03 -29.58 25.19
C GLY A 54 -3.46 -29.98 26.60
N GLY A 55 -2.53 -29.91 27.55
CA GLY A 55 -2.69 -30.46 28.91
C GLY A 55 -3.86 -29.86 29.68
N ILE A 56 -4.06 -28.55 29.56
CA ILE A 56 -5.15 -27.84 30.27
C ILE A 56 -6.54 -28.30 29.81
N VAL A 57 -6.72 -28.60 28.53
CA VAL A 57 -8.01 -29.10 28.01
C VAL A 57 -8.23 -30.55 28.39
N ASN A 58 -7.17 -31.37 28.35
CA ASN A 58 -7.29 -32.80 28.67
C ASN A 58 -7.47 -33.08 30.17
N ASN A 59 -6.83 -32.30 31.04
CA ASN A 59 -6.79 -32.58 32.48
C ASN A 59 -7.59 -31.59 33.32
N GLY A 60 -8.05 -30.48 32.74
CA GLY A 60 -8.65 -29.35 33.46
C GLY A 60 -7.63 -28.46 34.19
N PHE A 61 -6.34 -28.80 34.16
CA PHE A 61 -5.24 -28.02 34.74
C PHE A 61 -3.92 -28.27 33.98
N THR A 62 -2.94 -27.38 34.16
CA THR A 62 -1.57 -27.55 33.63
C THR A 62 -0.56 -26.86 34.54
N ASP A 63 0.55 -27.54 34.84
CA ASP A 63 1.75 -26.94 35.44
C ASP A 63 2.75 -26.47 34.36
N GLY A 64 2.51 -26.85 33.10
CA GLY A 64 3.35 -26.55 31.93
C GLY A 64 2.88 -25.33 31.14
N ASP A 65 3.02 -25.36 29.83
CA ASP A 65 2.53 -24.33 28.93
C ASP A 65 1.00 -24.35 28.76
N ILE A 66 0.50 -23.29 28.13
CA ILE A 66 -0.88 -23.07 27.74
C ILE A 66 -0.88 -22.97 26.22
N ASP A 67 -1.25 -24.07 25.56
CA ASP A 67 -1.30 -24.15 24.11
C ASP A 67 -2.58 -23.50 23.56
N ILE A 68 -2.39 -22.52 22.69
CA ILE A 68 -3.47 -21.86 21.96
C ILE A 68 -3.23 -22.07 20.48
N VAL A 69 -4.16 -22.74 19.81
CA VAL A 69 -4.08 -22.99 18.37
C VAL A 69 -4.89 -21.95 17.60
N PHE A 70 -4.26 -21.36 16.59
CA PHE A 70 -4.91 -20.60 15.54
C PHE A 70 -5.16 -21.51 14.35
N LEU A 71 -6.41 -21.59 13.89
CA LEU A 71 -6.80 -22.32 12.68
C LEU A 71 -6.70 -21.43 11.43
N SER A 72 -5.90 -20.37 11.48
CA SER A 72 -5.61 -19.49 10.34
C SER A 72 -4.35 -19.99 9.62
N PRO A 73 -4.35 -20.10 8.28
CA PRO A 73 -3.16 -20.49 7.50
C PRO A 73 -2.06 -19.42 7.53
N LYS A 74 -2.34 -18.24 8.08
CA LYS A 74 -1.38 -17.15 8.24
C LYS A 74 -1.31 -16.74 9.70
N ARG A 75 -0.12 -16.30 10.09
CA ARG A 75 0.12 -15.71 11.40
C ARG A 75 -0.73 -14.45 11.57
N GLU A 76 -1.33 -14.26 12.75
CA GLU A 76 -2.20 -13.13 13.09
C GLU A 76 -1.63 -12.31 14.28
N PRO A 77 -0.56 -11.51 14.10
CA PRO A 77 0.16 -10.86 15.21
C PRO A 77 -0.72 -9.95 16.09
N GLN A 78 -1.75 -9.35 15.51
CA GLN A 78 -2.68 -8.48 16.22
C GLN A 78 -3.56 -9.26 17.21
N ALA A 79 -4.00 -10.45 16.81
CA ALA A 79 -4.77 -11.34 17.65
C ALA A 79 -3.87 -11.97 18.74
N GLU A 80 -2.66 -12.40 18.39
CA GLU A 80 -1.67 -12.87 19.37
C GLU A 80 -1.43 -11.83 20.47
N PHE A 81 -1.17 -10.58 20.09
CA PHE A 81 -0.96 -9.49 21.03
C PHE A 81 -2.15 -9.30 21.99
N ARG A 82 -3.39 -9.41 21.48
CA ARG A 82 -4.60 -9.31 22.31
C ARG A 82 -4.73 -10.49 23.26
N ILE A 83 -4.38 -11.71 22.82
CA ILE A 83 -4.35 -12.90 23.66
C ILE A 83 -3.33 -12.73 24.78
N TYR A 84 -2.08 -12.37 24.48
CA TYR A 84 -1.05 -12.14 25.52
C TYR A 84 -1.50 -11.13 26.57
N ARG A 85 -2.19 -10.06 26.15
CA ARG A 85 -2.72 -9.04 27.07
C ARG A 85 -3.91 -9.51 27.91
N ALA A 86 -4.62 -10.56 27.50
CA ALA A 86 -5.71 -11.12 28.28
C ALA A 86 -5.20 -11.92 29.50
N PHE A 87 -3.93 -12.33 29.50
CA PHE A 87 -3.32 -13.05 30.61
C PHE A 87 -2.52 -12.13 31.57
N PRO A 88 -2.48 -12.46 32.88
CA PRO A 88 -1.54 -11.88 33.83
C PRO A 88 -0.09 -11.98 33.35
N GLU A 89 0.74 -11.00 33.68
CA GLU A 89 2.10 -10.87 33.15
C GLU A 89 2.97 -12.10 33.46
N GLU A 90 2.85 -12.63 34.67
CA GLU A 90 3.54 -13.81 35.17
C GLU A 90 3.18 -15.10 34.43
N ILE A 91 2.00 -15.16 33.77
CA ILE A 91 1.55 -16.32 32.99
C ILE A 91 1.94 -16.21 31.52
N ARG A 92 2.25 -15.01 31.01
CA ARG A 92 2.48 -14.80 29.56
C ARG A 92 3.59 -15.66 28.98
N ASN A 93 4.65 -15.93 29.74
CA ASN A 93 5.77 -16.76 29.31
C ASN A 93 5.42 -18.25 29.17
N ARG A 94 4.25 -18.66 29.68
CA ARG A 94 3.71 -20.02 29.53
C ARG A 94 2.80 -20.16 28.29
N ILE A 95 2.48 -19.07 27.60
CA ILE A 95 1.59 -19.13 26.43
C ILE A 95 2.38 -19.59 25.21
N HIS A 96 1.90 -20.66 24.59
CA HIS A 96 2.43 -21.21 23.35
C HIS A 96 1.39 -21.08 22.24
N ILE A 97 1.70 -20.32 21.19
CA ILE A 97 0.78 -20.10 20.07
C ILE A 97 1.16 -21.01 18.90
N LEU A 98 0.22 -21.86 18.51
CA LEU A 98 0.37 -22.85 17.45
C LEU A 98 -0.38 -22.41 16.18
N TYR A 99 0.20 -22.68 15.01
CA TYR A 99 -0.40 -22.41 13.70
C TYR A 99 -0.32 -23.66 12.80
N PRO A 100 -1.16 -23.76 11.75
CA PRO A 100 -1.07 -24.84 10.77
C PRO A 100 0.25 -24.72 10.04
N HIS A 101 0.91 -25.85 9.79
CA HIS A 101 1.97 -25.88 8.79
C HIS A 101 1.37 -25.58 7.40
N GLU A 102 2.20 -25.08 6.47
CA GLU A 102 1.79 -24.56 5.16
C GLU A 102 0.94 -25.53 4.31
N ASN A 103 0.97 -26.83 4.62
CA ASN A 103 0.15 -27.87 3.99
C ASN A 103 -1.24 -28.07 4.63
N ASN A 104 -1.68 -27.19 5.53
CA ASN A 104 -2.95 -27.27 6.28
C ASN A 104 -3.11 -28.49 7.21
N ASP A 105 -2.07 -29.29 7.41
CA ASP A 105 -2.07 -30.39 8.37
C ASP A 105 -1.84 -29.87 9.80
N LEU A 106 -2.84 -29.17 10.35
CA LEU A 106 -2.96 -29.05 11.80
C LEU A 106 -3.84 -30.19 12.29
N SER A 107 -3.29 -31.40 12.29
CA SER A 107 -3.88 -32.49 13.04
C SER A 107 -3.70 -32.17 14.53
N LEU A 108 -4.74 -31.62 15.15
CA LEU A 108 -4.82 -31.51 16.59
C LEU A 108 -4.80 -32.94 17.16
N PHE A 109 -3.63 -33.39 17.61
CA PHE A 109 -3.44 -34.73 18.17
C PHE A 109 -4.11 -34.90 19.55
N THR A 110 -4.68 -33.83 20.09
CA THR A 110 -5.29 -33.76 21.43
C THR A 110 -6.66 -33.06 21.38
N SER A 111 -7.42 -33.20 22.47
CA SER A 111 -8.69 -32.50 22.64
C SER A 111 -8.46 -30.99 22.56
N ASN A 112 -9.41 -30.28 21.95
CA ASN A 112 -9.39 -28.83 21.88
C ASN A 112 -10.72 -28.23 22.36
N MET A 113 -10.64 -27.02 22.90
CA MET A 113 -11.78 -26.25 23.36
C MET A 113 -11.87 -24.97 22.53
N PRO A 114 -12.91 -24.80 21.68
CA PRO A 114 -13.14 -23.58 20.91
C PRO A 114 -13.18 -22.35 21.81
N LEU A 115 -12.39 -21.32 21.48
CA LEU A 115 -12.38 -20.05 22.22
C LEU A 115 -13.01 -18.90 21.43
N TYR A 116 -12.63 -18.75 20.16
CA TYR A 116 -13.08 -17.62 19.35
C TYR A 116 -13.48 -18.06 17.94
N ASP A 117 -14.48 -17.37 17.39
CA ASP A 117 -14.91 -17.45 15.99
C ASP A 117 -14.41 -16.22 15.21
N LEU A 118 -14.08 -16.38 13.92
CA LEU A 118 -13.84 -15.22 13.04
C LEU A 118 -15.16 -14.78 12.42
N LYS A 119 -15.77 -13.75 13.00
CA LYS A 119 -17.06 -13.20 12.59
C LYS A 119 -16.88 -11.84 11.93
N PHE A 120 -17.45 -11.69 10.73
CA PHE A 120 -17.68 -10.38 10.13
C PHE A 120 -18.98 -9.85 10.70
N GLU A 121 -18.83 -9.02 11.73
CA GLU A 121 -19.97 -8.40 12.39
C GLU A 121 -20.42 -7.16 11.61
N ARG A 122 -21.66 -7.22 11.14
CA ARG A 122 -22.29 -6.09 10.47
C ARG A 122 -22.57 -5.01 11.51
N ARG A 123 -21.89 -3.87 11.39
CA ARG A 123 -22.27 -2.64 12.09
C ARG A 123 -23.72 -2.29 11.77
N SER A 124 -24.44 -1.77 12.76
CA SER A 124 -25.87 -1.48 12.61
C SER A 124 -26.14 -0.58 11.41
N GLY A 125 -27.30 -0.76 10.77
CA GLY A 125 -27.70 0.07 9.63
C GLY A 125 -27.63 1.56 9.98
N ASP A 126 -28.10 1.93 11.17
CA ASP A 126 -28.08 3.29 11.66
C ASP A 126 -26.66 3.80 11.92
N GLU A 127 -25.75 3.00 12.46
CA GLU A 127 -24.35 3.39 12.62
C GLU A 127 -23.67 3.58 11.28
N VAL A 128 -23.93 2.70 10.29
CA VAL A 128 -23.34 2.82 8.95
C VAL A 128 -23.91 4.00 8.19
N PHE A 129 -25.22 4.27 8.32
CA PHE A 129 -25.83 5.48 7.77
C PHE A 129 -25.39 6.73 8.52
N ARG A 130 -25.13 6.66 9.83
CA ARG A 130 -24.57 7.75 10.62
C ARG A 130 -23.15 8.03 10.19
N LEU A 131 -22.28 7.03 10.06
CA LEU A 131 -20.93 7.15 9.53
C LEU A 131 -20.94 7.66 8.09
N PHE A 132 -21.82 7.16 7.23
CA PHE A 132 -22.01 7.70 5.89
C PHE A 132 -22.45 9.16 5.96
N LYS A 133 -23.41 9.50 6.82
CA LYS A 133 -23.82 10.87 7.07
C LYS A 133 -22.73 11.69 7.75
N GLU A 134 -21.78 11.15 8.50
CA GLU A 134 -20.67 11.86 9.16
C GLU A 134 -19.54 12.13 8.16
N ILE A 135 -19.20 11.13 7.34
CA ILE A 135 -18.31 11.29 6.18
C ILE A 135 -18.86 12.34 5.22
N ASN A 136 -20.19 12.42 5.07
CA ASN A 136 -20.86 13.40 4.21
C ASN A 136 -21.43 14.62 4.97
N ARG A 137 -21.37 14.65 6.31
CA ARG A 137 -21.65 15.83 7.14
C ARG A 137 -20.29 16.47 7.30
N GLU A 138 -19.96 17.31 6.34
CA GLU A 138 -19.50 18.67 6.55
C GLU A 138 -19.13 19.09 8.00
N GLU A 139 -18.18 18.42 8.63
CA GLU A 139 -17.04 18.96 9.40
C GLU A 139 -16.25 17.77 9.97
N PRO A 140 -14.93 17.65 9.65
CA PRO A 140 -14.08 16.76 10.42
C PRO A 140 -14.12 17.23 11.89
N PRO A 141 -14.07 16.32 12.87
CA PRO A 141 -13.96 16.72 14.26
C PRO A 141 -12.79 17.71 14.40
N PRO A 142 -12.94 18.79 15.18
CA PRO A 142 -11.84 19.70 15.41
C PRO A 142 -10.65 18.90 15.90
N LEU A 143 -9.50 19.11 15.24
CA LEU A 143 -8.21 18.66 15.75
C LEU A 143 -8.12 19.12 17.20
N LEU A 144 -8.31 18.19 18.14
CA LEU A 144 -7.88 18.36 19.50
C LEU A 144 -6.35 18.41 19.42
N PHE A 145 -5.84 19.62 19.27
CA PHE A 145 -4.48 19.97 19.66
C PHE A 145 -4.44 19.77 21.17
N ASP A 146 -4.22 18.53 21.61
CA ASP A 146 -3.75 18.33 22.97
C ASP A 146 -2.27 18.66 22.97
N SER A 147 -1.93 19.66 23.76
CA SER A 147 -0.62 20.28 23.87
C SER A 147 0.33 19.40 24.68
N GLN A 148 0.56 18.17 24.23
CA GLN A 148 1.53 17.24 24.82
C GLN A 148 2.82 17.05 24.00
N ASP A 149 3.09 17.91 23.02
CA ASP A 149 4.40 17.98 22.36
C ASP A 149 5.42 18.86 23.12
N ARG A 150 5.60 18.57 24.41
CA ARG A 150 6.71 19.12 25.21
C ARG A 150 7.38 18.04 26.06
N GLU A 151 7.74 16.89 25.49
CA GLU A 151 8.71 16.01 26.16
C GLU A 151 9.55 15.05 25.29
N ASP A 152 9.61 15.22 23.96
CA ASP A 152 10.47 14.36 23.11
C ASP A 152 11.76 15.06 22.65
N LYS A 153 12.54 15.60 23.61
CA LYS A 153 13.87 16.16 23.33
C LYS A 153 15.06 15.28 23.75
N GLU A 154 14.86 14.05 24.22
CA GLU A 154 15.97 13.18 24.63
C GLU A 154 15.90 11.72 24.14
N ILE A 155 15.54 11.48 22.87
CA ILE A 155 15.79 10.15 22.25
C ILE A 155 16.53 10.31 20.91
N HIS A 156 17.72 10.88 20.97
CA HIS A 156 18.75 10.73 19.93
C HIS A 156 20.04 10.16 20.52
N LYS A 157 19.91 9.05 21.26
CA LYS A 157 21.06 8.19 21.57
C LYS A 157 21.15 7.11 20.50
N GLN A 158 22.11 7.33 19.59
CA GLN A 158 22.78 6.36 18.70
C GLN A 158 22.15 4.96 18.65
N ALA A 159 21.16 4.77 17.77
CA ALA A 159 20.91 3.44 17.23
C ALA A 159 22.04 3.18 16.22
N ALA A 160 23.03 2.37 16.63
CA ALA A 160 24.03 1.84 15.71
C ALA A 160 23.28 1.14 14.56
N LEU A 161 23.59 1.55 13.32
CA LEU A 161 23.12 0.87 12.12
C LEU A 161 23.51 -0.61 12.26
N PRO A 162 22.56 -1.56 12.18
CA PRO A 162 22.91 -2.97 12.23
C PRO A 162 23.88 -3.28 11.10
N GLU A 163 24.93 -4.04 11.41
CA GLU A 163 25.95 -4.45 10.44
C GLU A 163 25.27 -5.05 9.21
N VAL A 164 25.46 -4.37 8.07
CA VAL A 164 24.91 -4.77 6.78
C VAL A 164 25.61 -6.06 6.35
N LYS A 165 24.97 -7.20 6.63
CA LYS A 165 25.37 -8.50 6.07
C LYS A 165 25.39 -8.40 4.54
N LYS A 166 26.60 -8.50 3.96
CA LYS A 166 26.94 -8.59 2.53
C LYS A 166 25.85 -8.05 1.58
N SER A 167 25.83 -6.74 1.41
CA SER A 167 25.05 -6.07 0.36
C SER A 167 25.44 -6.61 -1.02
N ILE A 168 24.46 -6.87 -1.89
CA ILE A 168 24.71 -7.07 -3.31
C ILE A 168 25.54 -5.90 -3.83
N ASP A 169 26.58 -6.21 -4.61
CA ASP A 169 27.32 -5.18 -5.35
C ASP A 169 26.37 -4.56 -6.38
N LEU A 170 25.95 -3.32 -6.10
CA LEU A 170 25.01 -2.58 -6.93
C LEU A 170 25.49 -2.43 -8.38
N LYS A 171 26.81 -2.47 -8.62
CA LYS A 171 27.39 -2.41 -9.98
C LYS A 171 27.07 -3.65 -10.81
N LYS A 172 26.72 -4.78 -10.16
CA LYS A 172 26.36 -6.04 -10.83
C LYS A 172 24.86 -6.16 -11.11
N ILE A 173 24.04 -5.23 -10.60
CA ILE A 173 22.60 -5.24 -10.86
C ILE A 173 22.36 -4.73 -12.29
N SER A 174 21.91 -5.63 -13.15
CA SER A 174 21.47 -5.31 -14.51
C SER A 174 19.95 -5.46 -14.64
N LYS A 175 19.38 -4.94 -15.74
CA LYS A 175 17.96 -5.14 -16.08
C LYS A 175 17.63 -6.64 -16.16
N ASP A 176 18.53 -7.45 -16.73
CA ASP A 176 18.35 -8.90 -16.84
C ASP A 176 18.41 -9.62 -15.51
N TRP A 177 19.31 -9.19 -14.61
CA TRP A 177 19.38 -9.73 -13.26
C TRP A 177 18.08 -9.44 -12.50
N LEU A 178 17.59 -8.19 -12.52
CA LEU A 178 16.33 -7.82 -11.88
C LEU A 178 15.13 -8.59 -12.43
N ASN A 179 15.11 -8.85 -13.73
CA ASN A 179 14.02 -9.60 -14.37
C ASN A 179 13.97 -11.08 -13.92
N LYS A 180 15.11 -11.64 -13.51
CA LYS A 180 15.27 -13.02 -13.05
C LYS A 180 15.35 -13.15 -11.52
N ALA A 181 15.42 -12.03 -10.79
CA ALA A 181 15.59 -12.01 -9.35
C ALA A 181 14.42 -12.70 -8.65
N SER A 182 14.74 -13.63 -7.73
CA SER A 182 13.76 -14.23 -6.83
C SER A 182 13.36 -13.23 -5.74
N TYR A 183 12.31 -13.54 -4.99
CA TYR A 183 11.92 -12.73 -3.82
C TYR A 183 13.07 -12.59 -2.80
N GLU A 184 13.83 -13.67 -2.57
CA GLU A 184 15.00 -13.68 -1.69
C GLU A 184 16.15 -12.82 -2.23
N ASP A 185 16.29 -12.72 -3.55
CA ASP A 185 17.26 -11.79 -4.15
C ASP A 185 16.83 -10.34 -3.98
N LEU A 186 15.54 -10.06 -4.12
CA LEU A 186 14.99 -8.72 -3.91
C LEU A 186 15.10 -8.26 -2.45
N LYS A 187 15.02 -9.18 -1.47
CA LYS A 187 15.28 -8.88 -0.05
C LYS A 187 16.71 -8.37 0.20
N LYS A 188 17.70 -8.93 -0.51
CA LYS A 188 19.13 -8.58 -0.38
C LYS A 188 19.44 -7.18 -0.92
N LEU A 189 18.53 -6.56 -1.68
CA LEU A 189 18.69 -5.19 -2.15
C LEU A 189 18.67 -4.21 -0.95
N PRO A 190 19.53 -3.19 -0.95
CA PRO A 190 19.58 -2.23 0.15
C PRO A 190 18.29 -1.40 0.24
N LYS A 191 18.00 -0.91 1.45
CA LYS A 191 16.99 0.14 1.64
C LYS A 191 17.33 1.34 0.76
N GLY A 192 16.32 1.91 0.11
CA GLY A 192 16.49 3.00 -0.84
C GLY A 192 16.69 2.53 -2.28
N PHE A 193 16.90 1.24 -2.56
CA PHE A 193 16.89 0.76 -3.94
C PHE A 193 15.55 1.08 -4.61
N PHE A 194 15.55 1.68 -5.79
CA PHE A 194 14.34 2.04 -6.51
C PHE A 194 14.23 1.37 -7.87
N SER A 195 12.97 1.21 -8.32
CA SER A 195 12.62 0.88 -9.69
C SER A 195 11.57 1.87 -10.18
N LEU A 196 11.70 2.29 -11.44
CA LEU A 196 10.73 3.10 -12.16
C LEU A 196 10.32 2.34 -13.40
N SER A 197 9.06 1.93 -13.49
CA SER A 197 8.55 1.13 -14.61
C SER A 197 7.42 1.85 -15.33
N ASP A 198 7.42 1.80 -16.66
CA ASP A 198 6.24 2.16 -17.45
C ASP A 198 5.20 1.04 -17.27
N HIS A 199 4.03 1.38 -16.73
CA HIS A 199 2.91 0.46 -16.50
C HIS A 199 1.76 0.78 -17.44
N TRP A 200 1.58 -0.07 -18.44
CA TRP A 200 0.57 0.05 -19.47
C TRP A 200 -0.67 -0.77 -19.14
N ARG A 201 -1.84 -0.18 -19.43
CA ARG A 201 -3.16 -0.80 -19.30
C ARG A 201 -4.00 -0.37 -20.50
N GLY A 202 -3.93 -1.12 -21.59
CA GLY A 202 -4.53 -0.74 -22.86
C GLY A 202 -3.85 0.51 -23.43
N LYS A 203 -4.61 1.58 -23.68
CA LYS A 203 -4.06 2.86 -24.20
C LYS A 203 -3.45 3.76 -23.12
N SER A 204 -3.67 3.46 -21.84
CA SER A 204 -3.19 4.27 -20.73
C SER A 204 -1.83 3.78 -20.23
N MET A 205 -0.97 4.72 -19.84
CA MET A 205 0.33 4.49 -19.23
C MET A 205 0.55 5.44 -18.06
N HIS A 206 1.17 4.93 -17.01
CA HIS A 206 1.74 5.73 -15.93
C HIS A 206 3.09 5.13 -15.53
N GLY A 207 3.91 5.91 -14.85
CA GLY A 207 5.10 5.35 -14.21
C GLY A 207 4.82 4.91 -12.80
N ASP A 208 5.37 3.78 -12.42
CA ASP A 208 5.39 3.37 -11.03
C ASP A 208 6.80 3.53 -10.47
N LEU A 209 7.00 4.55 -9.66
CA LEU A 209 8.20 4.71 -8.84
C LEU A 209 8.01 3.91 -7.56
N ARG A 210 8.88 2.93 -7.33
CA ARG A 210 8.88 2.09 -6.13
C ARG A 210 10.23 2.17 -5.46
N ILE A 211 10.24 2.48 -4.18
CA ILE A 211 11.44 2.61 -3.35
C ILE A 211 11.38 1.56 -2.25
N LYS A 212 12.39 0.70 -2.22
CA LYS A 212 12.57 -0.34 -1.22
C LYS A 212 12.76 0.28 0.16
N GLN A 213 11.94 -0.15 1.09
CA GLN A 213 12.17 -0.01 2.51
C GLN A 213 12.75 -1.32 3.05
N ASN A 214 12.37 -1.77 4.23
CA ASN A 214 12.86 -3.04 4.76
C ASN A 214 12.30 -4.21 3.92
N GLU A 215 11.11 -4.69 4.27
CA GLU A 215 10.45 -5.81 3.59
C GLU A 215 9.27 -5.39 2.71
N TYR A 216 9.14 -4.08 2.45
CA TYR A 216 8.05 -3.51 1.67
C TYR A 216 8.54 -2.35 0.82
N LEU A 217 7.69 -1.90 -0.10
CA LEU A 217 7.92 -0.77 -0.99
C LEU A 217 6.96 0.37 -0.65
N ILE A 218 7.47 1.58 -0.76
CA ILE A 218 6.68 2.82 -0.83
C ILE A 218 6.89 3.45 -2.20
N GLY A 219 6.07 4.43 -2.58
CA GLY A 219 6.35 5.18 -3.79
C GLY A 219 5.13 5.90 -4.37
N MET A 220 5.25 6.24 -5.65
CA MET A 220 4.27 7.09 -6.34
C MET A 220 3.90 6.48 -7.69
N THR A 221 2.64 6.65 -8.08
CA THR A 221 2.20 6.59 -9.46
C THR A 221 2.42 7.97 -10.10
N LEU A 222 3.23 8.03 -11.14
CA LEU A 222 3.60 9.24 -11.87
C LEU A 222 2.79 9.33 -13.17
N LEU A 223 1.95 10.35 -13.29
CA LEU A 223 1.05 10.54 -14.43
C LEU A 223 1.75 11.30 -15.57
N TYR A 224 2.71 10.64 -16.23
CA TYR A 224 3.56 11.28 -17.24
C TYR A 224 3.29 10.90 -18.69
N GLN A 225 2.21 10.17 -18.98
CA GLN A 225 1.74 9.99 -20.35
C GLN A 225 1.26 11.34 -20.92
N VAL A 226 1.57 11.57 -22.20
CA VAL A 226 1.00 12.65 -22.99
C VAL A 226 -0.27 12.12 -23.67
N GLU A 227 -1.36 12.85 -23.50
CA GLU A 227 -2.67 12.45 -24.00
C GLU A 227 -2.68 12.30 -25.54
N GLY A 228 -3.43 11.30 -26.02
CA GLY A 228 -3.59 11.05 -27.45
C GLY A 228 -2.38 10.47 -28.18
N VAL A 229 -1.24 10.28 -27.50
CA VAL A 229 -0.01 9.75 -28.13
C VAL A 229 -0.12 8.25 -28.39
N THR A 230 -0.66 7.50 -27.45
CA THR A 230 -0.85 6.05 -27.59
C THR A 230 -2.14 5.77 -28.37
N LYS A 231 -2.02 5.51 -29.67
CA LYS A 231 -3.16 5.29 -30.56
C LYS A 231 -3.83 3.93 -30.36
N GLU A 232 -3.01 2.89 -30.20
CA GLU A 232 -3.48 1.50 -30.06
C GLU A 232 -3.23 0.94 -28.66
N PRO A 233 -4.09 0.02 -28.17
CA PRO A 233 -3.91 -0.59 -26.86
C PRO A 233 -2.60 -1.41 -26.80
N VAL A 234 -1.81 -1.17 -25.76
CA VAL A 234 -0.57 -1.91 -25.48
C VAL A 234 -0.92 -3.18 -24.71
N THR A 235 -0.60 -4.33 -25.30
CA THR A 235 -0.90 -5.66 -24.77
C THR A 235 0.32 -6.58 -24.71
N THR A 236 1.42 -6.20 -25.36
CA THR A 236 2.66 -6.99 -25.40
C THR A 236 3.87 -6.18 -24.95
N LEU A 237 4.94 -6.87 -24.54
CA LEU A 237 6.21 -6.25 -24.16
C LEU A 237 6.89 -5.56 -25.34
N GLU A 238 6.82 -6.14 -26.54
CA GLU A 238 7.38 -5.56 -27.75
C GLU A 238 6.78 -4.18 -28.05
N GLN A 239 5.45 -4.07 -27.95
CA GLN A 239 4.74 -2.79 -28.08
C GLN A 239 5.19 -1.79 -27.01
N ALA A 240 5.28 -2.23 -25.75
CA ALA A 240 5.70 -1.38 -24.64
C ALA A 240 7.15 -0.91 -24.76
N GLU A 241 8.05 -1.75 -25.26
CA GLU A 241 9.45 -1.42 -25.51
C GLU A 241 9.60 -0.42 -26.64
N LYS A 242 8.90 -0.62 -27.75
CA LYS A 242 8.87 0.33 -28.87
C LYS A 242 8.40 1.70 -28.42
N LEU A 243 7.24 1.76 -27.76
CA LEU A 243 6.65 3.02 -27.31
C LEU A 243 7.44 3.68 -26.18
N GLN A 244 8.16 2.94 -25.34
CA GLN A 244 9.00 3.52 -24.30
C GLN A 244 10.05 4.49 -24.89
N TRP A 245 10.53 4.27 -26.11
CA TRP A 245 11.55 5.10 -26.75
C TRP A 245 10.98 6.13 -27.72
N GLU A 246 9.91 5.78 -28.44
CA GLU A 246 9.37 6.63 -29.51
C GLU A 246 8.44 7.73 -28.99
N GLN A 247 7.79 7.52 -27.84
CA GLN A 247 6.71 8.40 -27.42
C GLN A 247 7.20 9.56 -26.54
N PRO A 248 6.69 10.79 -26.75
CA PRO A 248 6.92 11.88 -25.81
C PRO A 248 6.31 11.58 -24.43
N ARG A 249 6.99 12.02 -23.37
CA ARG A 249 6.58 11.82 -21.97
C ARG A 249 6.82 13.10 -21.18
N LYS A 250 6.00 13.33 -20.14
CA LYS A 250 6.11 14.52 -19.27
C LYS A 250 7.24 14.42 -18.23
N PHE A 251 7.74 13.21 -18.00
CA PHE A 251 8.78 12.91 -17.01
C PHE A 251 9.94 12.17 -17.67
N TYR A 252 11.09 12.81 -17.71
CA TYR A 252 12.32 12.30 -18.33
C TYR A 252 13.54 12.95 -17.67
N PRO A 253 14.74 12.35 -17.77
CA PRO A 253 15.92 12.77 -16.99
C PRO A 253 16.30 14.25 -17.14
N ASP A 254 16.09 14.83 -18.31
CA ASP A 254 16.51 16.20 -18.66
C ASP A 254 15.31 17.13 -18.85
N MET A 255 14.21 16.85 -18.14
CA MET A 255 13.08 17.77 -18.09
C MET A 255 13.48 19.14 -17.52
N PRO A 256 12.89 20.25 -18.00
CA PRO A 256 13.19 21.58 -17.49
C PRO A 256 13.02 21.68 -15.98
N THR A 257 13.91 22.42 -15.32
CA THR A 257 13.78 22.74 -13.90
C THR A 257 12.41 23.36 -13.64
N ASN A 258 11.68 22.85 -12.64
CA ASN A 258 10.30 23.22 -12.30
C ASN A 258 9.19 22.69 -13.21
N ALA A 259 9.50 21.87 -14.23
CA ALA A 259 8.45 21.12 -14.91
C ALA A 259 7.75 20.19 -13.88
N LYS A 260 6.42 20.13 -13.96
CA LYS A 260 5.58 19.43 -12.99
C LYS A 260 4.77 18.35 -13.68
N ILE A 261 4.58 17.25 -12.96
CA ILE A 261 3.63 16.20 -13.30
C ILE A 261 2.75 15.94 -12.09
N MET A 262 1.57 15.39 -12.33
CA MET A 262 0.74 14.86 -11.24
C MET A 262 1.35 13.53 -10.76
N ALA A 263 1.28 13.30 -9.45
CA ALA A 263 1.68 12.05 -8.84
C ALA A 263 0.68 11.67 -7.74
N GLU A 264 0.47 10.37 -7.57
CA GLU A 264 -0.42 9.79 -6.55
C GLU A 264 0.37 8.83 -5.67
N GLU A 265 0.18 8.93 -4.35
CA GLU A 265 0.83 8.03 -3.41
C GLU A 265 0.32 6.60 -3.57
N LYS A 266 1.24 5.63 -3.61
CA LYS A 266 0.88 4.21 -3.64
C LYS A 266 0.74 3.69 -2.22
N ALA A 267 -0.24 2.81 -2.02
CA ALA A 267 -0.24 1.93 -0.85
C ALA A 267 1.06 1.12 -0.78
N THR A 268 1.42 0.66 0.42
CA THR A 268 2.59 -0.21 0.62
C THR A 268 2.48 -1.47 -0.24
N GLN A 269 3.57 -1.86 -0.89
CA GLN A 269 3.60 -3.00 -1.82
C GLN A 269 4.65 -4.05 -1.43
N PRO A 270 4.46 -5.35 -1.74
CA PRO A 270 5.47 -6.37 -1.49
C PRO A 270 6.69 -6.21 -2.42
N LEU A 271 7.85 -6.76 -2.01
CA LEU A 271 9.11 -6.59 -2.74
C LEU A 271 9.08 -7.10 -4.19
N ILE A 272 8.23 -8.08 -4.51
CA ILE A 272 8.11 -8.67 -5.86
C ILE A 272 7.85 -7.61 -6.95
N TRP A 273 7.24 -6.48 -6.57
CA TRP A 273 6.98 -5.38 -7.49
C TRP A 273 8.25 -4.62 -7.95
N LEU A 274 9.40 -4.77 -7.28
CA LEU A 274 10.69 -4.29 -7.80
C LEU A 274 11.16 -5.07 -9.02
N GLY A 275 10.77 -6.35 -9.12
CA GLY A 275 11.13 -7.25 -10.21
C GLY A 275 10.23 -7.14 -11.44
N MET A 276 9.33 -6.16 -11.50
CA MET A 276 8.41 -5.94 -12.64
C MET A 276 9.14 -5.31 -13.83
N VAL A 277 10.08 -6.05 -14.40
CA VAL A 277 11.02 -5.53 -15.39
C VAL A 277 10.53 -5.65 -16.82
N LYS A 278 10.13 -6.85 -17.22
CA LYS A 278 9.50 -7.16 -18.51
C LYS A 278 8.41 -8.19 -18.26
N ARG A 279 7.25 -7.74 -17.77
CA ARG A 279 6.13 -8.62 -17.37
C ARG A 279 4.84 -8.23 -18.07
N VAL A 280 4.07 -9.24 -18.47
CA VAL A 280 2.67 -9.11 -18.87
C VAL A 280 1.83 -9.82 -17.82
N ILE A 281 0.95 -9.09 -17.17
CA ILE A 281 -0.01 -9.58 -16.20
C ILE A 281 -1.34 -9.80 -16.91
N PRO A 282 -1.95 -11.00 -16.86
CA PRO A 282 -3.24 -11.29 -17.48
C PRO A 282 -4.35 -10.33 -17.05
N LYS A 283 -5.35 -10.15 -17.93
CA LYS A 283 -6.55 -9.35 -17.61
C LYS A 283 -7.26 -9.89 -16.36
N GLY A 284 -7.78 -8.99 -15.53
CA GLY A 284 -8.47 -9.32 -14.28
C GLY A 284 -7.56 -9.58 -13.07
N GLU A 285 -6.24 -9.68 -13.26
CA GLU A 285 -5.28 -9.82 -12.15
C GLU A 285 -4.82 -8.46 -11.60
N VAL A 286 -4.19 -8.48 -10.42
CA VAL A 286 -3.63 -7.28 -9.78
C VAL A 286 -2.53 -6.70 -10.65
N GLY A 287 -2.72 -5.46 -11.11
CA GLY A 287 -1.83 -4.81 -12.07
C GLY A 287 -2.37 -4.81 -13.50
N ALA A 288 -3.47 -5.50 -13.79
CA ALA A 288 -4.20 -5.38 -15.04
C ALA A 288 -5.51 -4.62 -14.85
N THR A 289 -6.28 -4.48 -15.93
CA THR A 289 -7.69 -4.08 -15.85
C THR A 289 -8.57 -5.28 -16.17
N LYS A 290 -9.89 -5.11 -16.06
CA LYS A 290 -10.85 -6.13 -16.50
C LYS A 290 -10.68 -6.49 -17.98
N ASP A 291 -10.40 -5.49 -18.82
CA ASP A 291 -10.46 -5.62 -20.28
C ASP A 291 -9.08 -5.73 -20.93
N TRP A 292 -8.03 -5.24 -20.26
CA TRP A 292 -6.66 -5.16 -20.79
C TRP A 292 -5.63 -5.74 -19.82
N PRO A 293 -4.61 -6.47 -20.33
CA PRO A 293 -3.49 -6.92 -19.51
C PRO A 293 -2.69 -5.73 -18.96
N GLY A 294 -1.95 -5.98 -17.88
CA GLY A 294 -0.97 -5.04 -17.34
C GLY A 294 0.41 -5.31 -17.95
N VAL A 295 0.95 -4.40 -18.74
CA VAL A 295 2.30 -4.56 -19.31
C VAL A 295 3.27 -3.66 -18.56
N PHE A 296 4.29 -4.27 -17.94
CA PHE A 296 5.34 -3.59 -17.20
C PHE A 296 6.65 -3.63 -17.98
N ASN A 297 7.23 -2.46 -18.22
CA ASN A 297 8.55 -2.32 -18.80
C ASN A 297 9.41 -1.36 -17.96
N LEU A 298 10.48 -1.86 -17.35
CA LEU A 298 11.40 -1.07 -16.53
C LEU A 298 12.01 0.07 -17.34
N TYR A 299 11.82 1.28 -16.84
CA TYR A 299 12.36 2.50 -17.42
C TYR A 299 13.70 2.88 -16.80
N ASP A 300 13.82 2.83 -15.47
CA ASP A 300 15.06 3.10 -14.73
C ASP A 300 15.09 2.36 -13.38
N PHE A 301 16.28 2.22 -12.81
CA PHE A 301 16.49 1.67 -11.47
C PHE A 301 17.83 2.14 -10.90
N GLY A 302 17.97 2.07 -9.59
CA GLY A 302 19.21 2.42 -8.91
C GLY A 302 19.00 2.71 -7.43
N MET A 303 19.78 3.63 -6.88
CA MET A 303 19.63 4.05 -5.49
C MET A 303 18.84 5.34 -5.38
N SER A 304 18.00 5.41 -4.35
CA SER A 304 17.33 6.61 -3.93
C SER A 304 17.75 6.97 -2.52
N TYR A 305 17.89 8.27 -2.28
CA TYR A 305 18.28 8.81 -0.99
C TYR A 305 17.20 9.78 -0.53
N GLN A 306 16.57 9.45 0.60
CA GLN A 306 15.55 10.30 1.19
C GLN A 306 16.20 11.58 1.72
N GLY A 307 15.69 12.73 1.28
CA GLY A 307 16.00 14.03 1.84
C GLY A 307 14.97 14.41 2.90
N THR A 308 14.46 15.63 2.81
CA THR A 308 13.44 16.14 3.73
C THR A 308 12.11 15.39 3.57
N LYS A 309 11.49 15.00 4.70
CA LYS A 309 10.15 14.41 4.75
C LYS A 309 9.27 15.18 5.74
N LYS A 310 8.14 15.70 5.27
CA LYS A 310 7.10 16.43 6.03
C LYS A 310 5.72 15.96 5.56
N PRO A 311 4.63 16.20 6.31
CA PRO A 311 3.29 15.69 5.96
C PRO A 311 2.78 16.03 4.54
N TYR A 312 3.28 17.09 3.91
CA TYR A 312 2.88 17.56 2.58
C TYR A 312 4.08 17.74 1.62
N PHE A 313 5.25 17.24 1.99
CA PHE A 313 6.48 17.43 1.24
C PHE A 313 7.42 16.24 1.41
N ASP A 314 7.78 15.62 0.30
CA ASP A 314 8.81 14.59 0.25
C ASP A 314 9.88 14.98 -0.76
N GLU A 315 11.13 14.83 -0.37
CA GLU A 315 12.30 15.03 -1.22
C GLU A 315 13.08 13.73 -1.33
N VAL A 316 13.40 13.34 -2.57
CA VAL A 316 14.14 12.12 -2.88
C VAL A 316 15.18 12.43 -3.94
N TRP A 317 16.40 11.96 -3.74
CA TRP A 317 17.46 12.01 -4.75
C TRP A 317 17.55 10.66 -5.44
N LEU A 318 17.41 10.64 -6.76
CA LEU A 318 17.56 9.44 -7.58
C LEU A 318 18.97 9.39 -8.15
N ASP A 319 19.61 8.24 -8.02
CA ASP A 319 20.88 7.88 -8.63
C ASP A 319 20.70 6.56 -9.39
N GLY A 320 19.99 6.66 -10.51
CA GLY A 320 19.66 5.56 -11.41
C GLY A 320 20.58 5.47 -12.63
N GLN A 321 20.26 4.55 -13.53
CA GLN A 321 20.95 4.46 -14.82
C GLN A 321 20.62 5.65 -15.73
N LYS A 322 19.37 6.14 -15.68
CA LYS A 322 18.90 7.29 -16.47
C LYS A 322 18.83 8.55 -15.61
N PHE A 323 18.15 8.51 -14.47
CA PHE A 323 18.06 9.61 -13.52
C PHE A 323 19.30 9.64 -12.62
N LYS A 324 20.45 10.09 -13.16
CA LYS A 324 21.71 10.19 -12.43
C LYS A 324 21.76 11.46 -11.58
N LYS A 325 21.85 11.29 -10.25
CA LYS A 325 21.93 12.38 -9.26
C LYS A 325 20.84 13.45 -9.42
N LYS A 326 19.61 13.03 -9.77
CA LYS A 326 18.49 13.96 -9.99
C LYS A 326 17.69 14.11 -8.70
N ARG A 327 17.31 15.34 -8.37
CA ARG A 327 16.45 15.66 -7.22
C ARG A 327 14.99 15.64 -7.64
N LEU A 328 14.19 14.85 -6.95
CA LEU A 328 12.73 14.82 -7.08
C LEU A 328 12.10 15.45 -5.83
N VAL A 329 11.15 16.34 -6.05
CA VAL A 329 10.35 16.97 -4.99
C VAL A 329 8.89 16.66 -5.24
N MET A 330 8.27 16.00 -4.27
CA MET A 330 6.87 15.62 -4.26
C MET A 330 6.16 16.48 -3.22
N ARG A 331 5.08 17.14 -3.64
CA ARG A 331 4.32 18.06 -2.78
C ARG A 331 2.85 17.79 -2.91
N VAL A 332 2.17 17.75 -1.79
CA VAL A 332 0.71 17.81 -1.77
C VAL A 332 0.33 19.25 -2.10
N LEU A 333 -0.34 19.44 -3.24
CA LEU A 333 -0.84 20.73 -3.67
C LEU A 333 -2.34 20.80 -3.41
N GLN A 334 -2.81 22.00 -3.07
CA GLN A 334 -4.24 22.30 -3.14
C GLN A 334 -4.63 22.27 -4.63
N VAL A 335 -5.74 21.60 -4.97
CA VAL A 335 -6.21 21.48 -6.35
C VAL A 335 -6.59 22.88 -6.87
N GLY A 336 -5.95 23.32 -7.97
CA GLY A 336 -6.23 24.62 -8.61
C GLY A 336 -7.61 24.68 -9.26
N GLU A 337 -8.16 25.88 -9.46
CA GLU A 337 -9.50 26.06 -10.05
C GLU A 337 -9.59 25.54 -11.49
N GLU A 338 -8.52 25.68 -12.25
CA GLU A 338 -8.39 25.23 -13.64
C GLU A 338 -8.41 23.70 -13.81
N TRP A 339 -8.21 22.96 -12.71
CA TRP A 339 -8.34 21.50 -12.67
C TRP A 339 -9.72 21.06 -12.15
N LYS A 340 -10.60 22.03 -11.82
CA LYS A 340 -12.01 21.76 -11.44
C LYS A 340 -12.90 21.52 -12.65
N GLU A 341 -12.57 22.14 -13.79
CA GLU A 341 -13.24 21.87 -15.07
C GLU A 341 -12.50 20.74 -15.79
N LYS A 342 -13.21 19.64 -16.07
CA LYS A 342 -12.68 18.50 -16.83
C LYS A 342 -12.09 18.96 -18.17
N PRO A 343 -10.97 18.37 -18.65
CA PRO A 343 -10.77 18.24 -20.09
C PRO A 343 -11.98 17.50 -20.66
N ALA A 344 -12.60 18.07 -21.69
CA ALA A 344 -13.69 17.40 -22.42
C ALA A 344 -13.19 16.05 -22.97
N GLU A 345 -14.10 15.07 -22.96
CA GLU A 345 -13.87 13.64 -23.21
C GLU A 345 -13.12 13.27 -24.50
#